data_AF-A0A1B2IZ23-F1
#
_entry.id   AF-A0A1B2IZ23-F1
#
_cell.length_a   1.000
_cell.length_b   1.000
_cell.length_c   1.000
_cell.angle_alpha   90.00
_cell.angle_beta   90.00
_cell.angle_gamma   90.00
#
_symmetry.space_group_name_H-M   'P 1'
#
loop_
_entity.id
_entity.type
_entity.pdbx_description
1 polymer ?
#
loop_
_entity_poly.entity_id
_entity_poly.type
_entity_poly.pdbx_seq_one_letter_code
_entity_poly.pdbx_strand_id
1 'polypeptide(L)'
;MSDLMKQIRLAAEQEPKTVSQQFLKLMEEVGESSQAYLSSQHASGSGYKQLTTANTKEELTDVLLVTLAILHKLGTTDEELATLVSTKTAKWLSKQDHLTSKKDDK
;
A
#
# COMPACT_ATOMS: atom_id res chain seq x y z
N MET A 1 9.66 -1.77 -17.09
CA MET A 1 9.32 -1.04 -15.85
C MET A 1 8.92 0.38 -16.20
N SER A 2 7.80 0.89 -15.67
CA SER A 2 7.39 2.29 -15.90
C SER A 2 8.41 3.27 -15.33
N ASP A 3 8.42 4.51 -15.83
CA ASP A 3 9.34 5.56 -15.35
C ASP A 3 9.16 5.83 -13.85
N LEU A 4 7.91 5.87 -13.39
CA LEU A 4 7.55 6.00 -11.97
C LEU A 4 8.19 4.93 -11.09
N MET A 5 8.18 3.66 -11.52
CA MET A 5 8.76 2.57 -10.73
C MET A 5 10.29 2.67 -10.64
N LYS A 6 10.96 3.23 -11.65
CA LYS A 6 12.40 3.51 -11.58
C LYS A 6 12.69 4.61 -10.56
N GLN A 7 11.88 5.67 -10.51
CA GLN A 7 12.03 6.75 -9.53
C GLN A 7 11.83 6.25 -8.10
N ILE A 8 10.82 5.41 -7.86
CA ILE A 8 10.58 4.80 -6.54
C ILE A 8 11.76 3.92 -6.12
N ARG A 9 12.31 3.14 -7.05
CA ARG A 9 13.50 2.32 -6.78
C ARG A 9 14.70 3.17 -6.41
N LEU A 10 14.96 4.25 -7.15
CA LEU A 10 16.04 5.18 -6.83
C LEU A 10 15.88 5.79 -5.43
N ALA A 11 14.65 6.15 -5.05
CA ALA A 11 14.36 6.63 -3.70
C ALA A 11 14.62 5.56 -2.63
N ALA A 12 14.20 4.32 -2.86
CA ALA A 12 14.42 3.18 -1.97
C ALA A 12 15.92 2.83 -1.80
N GLU A 13 16.71 2.95 -2.87
CA GLU A 13 18.16 2.75 -2.86
C GLU A 13 18.88 3.82 -2.02
N GLN A 14 18.38 5.05 -2.04
CA GLN A 14 18.96 6.19 -1.30
C GLN A 14 18.48 6.30 0.14
N GLU A 15 17.48 5.52 0.56
CA GLU A 15 16.90 5.60 1.89
C GLU A 15 17.89 5.13 2.98
N PRO A 16 18.33 6.02 3.90
CA PRO A 16 19.32 5.68 4.92
C PRO A 16 18.77 4.80 6.06
N LYS A 17 17.45 4.75 6.28
CA LYS A 17 16.84 3.94 7.34
C LYS A 17 17.19 2.46 7.18
N THR A 18 17.46 1.80 8.30
CA THR A 18 17.56 0.33 8.39
C THR A 18 16.20 -0.33 8.12
N VAL A 19 16.19 -1.63 7.83
CA VAL A 19 14.94 -2.40 7.66
C VAL A 19 14.03 -2.26 8.89
N SER A 20 14.57 -2.40 10.11
CA SER A 20 13.80 -2.26 11.34
C SER A 20 13.19 -0.86 11.50
N GLN A 21 13.95 0.19 11.16
CA GLN A 21 13.42 1.57 11.19
C GLN A 21 12.34 1.79 10.13
N GLN A 22 12.46 1.19 8.95
CA GLN A 22 11.40 1.27 7.95
C GLN A 22 10.14 0.51 8.36
N PHE A 23 10.25 -0.62 9.07
CA PHE A 23 9.07 -1.26 9.64
C PHE A 23 8.36 -0.36 10.66
N LEU A 24 9.11 0.40 11.47
CA LEU A 24 8.51 1.39 12.36
C LEU A 24 7.84 2.53 11.58
N LYS A 25 8.50 3.05 10.54
CA LYS A 25 7.91 4.07 9.66
C LYS A 25 6.67 3.55 8.93
N LEU A 26 6.66 2.28 8.50
CA LEU A 26 5.47 1.66 7.92
C LEU A 26 4.29 1.68 8.89
N MET A 27 4.53 1.39 10.17
CA MET A 27 3.47 1.47 11.19
C MET A 27 2.98 2.90 11.42
N GLU A 28 3.88 3.89 11.31
CA GLU A 28 3.54 5.31 11.34
C GLU A 28 2.59 5.67 10.18
N GLU A 29 2.95 5.34 8.93
CA GLU A 29 2.10 5.67 7.75
C GLU A 29 0.74 4.95 7.79
N VAL A 30 0.70 3.73 8.31
CA VAL A 30 -0.56 3.00 8.54
C VAL A 30 -1.43 3.72 9.58
N GLY A 31 -0.81 4.28 10.63
CA GLY A 31 -1.49 5.09 11.62
C GLY A 31 -2.02 6.41 11.05
N GLU A 32 -1.20 7.11 10.25
CA GLU A 32 -1.56 8.37 9.61
C GLU A 32 -2.69 8.18 8.59
N SER A 33 -2.62 7.14 7.75
CA SER A 33 -3.70 6.79 6.80
C SER A 33 -5.01 6.45 7.52
N SER A 34 -4.94 5.72 8.64
CA SER A 34 -6.11 5.42 9.48
C SER A 34 -6.73 6.69 10.05
N GLN A 35 -5.90 7.60 10.58
CA GLN A 35 -6.34 8.88 11.12
C GLN A 35 -6.96 9.77 10.04
N ALA A 36 -6.32 9.89 8.89
CA ALA A 36 -6.80 10.66 7.75
C ALA A 36 -8.16 10.14 7.29
N TYR A 37 -8.31 8.81 7.18
CA TYR A 37 -9.59 8.22 6.79
C TYR A 37 -10.69 8.48 7.83
N LEU A 38 -10.43 8.22 9.11
CA LEU A 38 -11.40 8.47 10.19
C LEU A 38 -11.84 9.94 10.24
N SER A 39 -10.90 10.87 10.09
CA SER A 39 -11.19 12.30 10.07
C SER A 39 -12.00 12.69 8.82
N SER A 40 -11.67 12.13 7.64
CA SER A 40 -12.40 12.38 6.39
C SER A 40 -13.85 11.90 6.40
N GLN A 41 -14.15 10.89 7.22
CA GLN A 41 -15.51 10.36 7.40
C GLN A 41 -16.26 11.05 8.54
N HIS A 42 -15.68 12.11 9.13
CA HIS A 42 -16.20 12.77 10.33
C HIS A 42 -16.52 11.78 11.47
N ALA A 43 -15.71 10.74 11.62
CA ALA A 43 -15.89 9.77 12.69
C ALA A 43 -15.83 10.46 14.07
N SER A 44 -16.61 9.96 15.02
CA SER A 44 -16.65 10.50 16.38
C SER A 44 -15.23 10.55 16.98
N GLY A 45 -14.87 11.70 17.55
CA GLY A 45 -13.52 11.94 18.10
C GLY A 45 -12.41 12.17 17.08
N SER A 46 -12.69 12.16 15.76
CA SER A 46 -11.68 12.34 14.70
C SER A 46 -11.96 13.50 13.75
N GLY A 47 -13.23 13.95 13.66
CA GLY A 47 -13.64 15.01 12.74
C GLY A 47 -12.96 16.37 12.96
N TYR A 48 -12.46 16.66 14.17
CA TYR A 48 -11.83 17.94 14.50
C TYR A 48 -10.54 18.21 13.71
N LYS A 49 -9.90 17.18 13.17
CA LYS A 49 -8.68 17.31 12.35
C LYS A 49 -8.95 17.78 10.91
N GLN A 50 -10.21 17.77 10.47
CA GLN A 50 -10.65 18.27 9.16
C GLN A 50 -9.85 17.72 7.96
N LEU A 51 -9.35 16.49 8.07
CA LEU A 51 -8.63 15.86 6.97
C LEU A 51 -9.61 15.38 5.91
N THR A 52 -9.12 15.25 4.68
CA THR A 52 -9.93 14.89 3.52
C THR A 52 -9.56 13.51 3.00
N THR A 53 -10.40 12.97 2.11
CA THR A 53 -10.05 11.75 1.37
C THR A 53 -8.79 11.92 0.53
N ALA A 54 -8.41 13.14 0.15
CA ALA A 54 -7.13 13.40 -0.53
C ALA A 54 -5.95 13.09 0.40
N ASN A 55 -6.03 13.52 1.67
CA ASN A 55 -5.02 13.16 2.68
C ASN A 55 -4.95 11.64 2.86
N THR A 56 -6.08 10.95 2.95
CA THR A 56 -6.07 9.47 3.03
C THR A 56 -5.31 8.82 1.87
N LYS A 57 -5.47 9.34 0.64
CA LYS A 57 -4.76 8.81 -0.53
C LYS A 57 -3.26 9.06 -0.47
N GLU A 58 -2.85 10.22 0.04
CA GLU A 58 -1.46 10.57 0.28
C GLU A 58 -0.82 9.59 1.27
N GLU A 59 -1.41 9.42 2.45
CA GLU A 59 -0.88 8.51 3.47
C GLU A 59 -0.85 7.04 3.01
N LEU A 60 -1.85 6.59 2.25
CA LEU A 60 -1.83 5.24 1.64
C LEU A 60 -0.73 5.10 0.58
N THR A 61 -0.34 6.20 -0.07
CA THR A 61 0.80 6.22 -0.99
C THR A 61 2.10 6.09 -0.21
N ASP A 62 2.22 6.73 0.95
CA ASP A 62 3.39 6.57 1.83
C ASP A 62 3.54 5.12 2.33
N VAL A 63 2.43 4.47 2.72
CA VAL A 63 2.41 3.03 3.03
C VAL A 63 2.98 2.21 1.87
N LEU A 64 2.59 2.51 0.63
CA LEU A 64 3.10 1.81 -0.56
C LEU A 64 4.60 2.05 -0.76
N LEU A 65 5.04 3.31 -0.67
CA LEU A 65 6.45 3.69 -0.88
C LEU A 65 7.37 3.04 0.16
N VAL A 66 7.00 3.10 1.44
CA VAL A 66 7.77 2.47 2.52
C VAL A 66 7.78 0.95 2.35
N THR A 67 6.66 0.33 1.98
CA THR A 67 6.60 -1.12 1.71
C THR A 67 7.57 -1.52 0.58
N LEU A 68 7.59 -0.77 -0.51
CA LEU A 68 8.51 -1.02 -1.62
C LEU A 68 9.98 -0.83 -1.21
N ALA A 69 10.26 0.18 -0.38
CA ALA A 69 11.60 0.40 0.14
C ALA A 69 12.08 -0.75 1.06
N ILE A 70 11.19 -1.33 1.86
CA ILE A 70 11.48 -2.51 2.68
C ILE A 70 11.79 -3.71 1.78
N LEU A 71 10.94 -4.00 0.79
CA LEU A 71 11.15 -5.11 -0.14
C LEU A 71 12.50 -4.99 -0.86
N HIS A 72 12.85 -3.79 -1.32
CA HIS A 72 14.14 -3.53 -1.93
C HIS A 72 15.31 -3.81 -0.96
N LYS A 73 15.23 -3.34 0.29
CA LYS A 73 16.27 -3.60 1.32
C LYS A 73 16.37 -5.07 1.72
N LEU A 74 15.32 -5.85 1.53
CA LEU A 74 15.33 -7.31 1.70
C LEU A 74 15.93 -8.05 0.49
N GLY A 75 16.38 -7.33 -0.54
CA GLY A 75 17.00 -7.91 -1.73
C GLY A 75 16.00 -8.37 -2.79
N THR A 76 14.73 -7.98 -2.69
CA THR A 76 13.70 -8.34 -3.67
C THR A 76 14.01 -7.70 -5.02
N THR A 77 14.20 -8.49 -6.08
CA THR A 77 14.41 -7.95 -7.43
C THR A 77 13.09 -7.52 -8.07
N ASP A 78 13.15 -6.80 -9.19
CA ASP A 78 11.95 -6.37 -9.92
C ASP A 78 11.16 -7.57 -10.46
N GLU A 79 11.86 -8.61 -10.91
CA GLU A 79 11.28 -9.87 -11.39
C GLU A 79 10.62 -10.65 -10.26
N GLU A 80 11.26 -10.70 -9.09
CA GLU A 80 10.70 -11.35 -7.90
C GLU A 80 9.45 -10.59 -7.42
N LEU A 81 9.53 -9.26 -7.34
CA LEU A 81 8.38 -8.41 -6.98
C LEU A 81 7.20 -8.62 -7.94
N ALA A 82 7.46 -8.60 -9.25
CA ALA A 82 6.43 -8.84 -10.25
C ALA A 82 5.77 -10.22 -10.09
N THR A 83 6.58 -11.25 -9.80
CA THR A 83 6.11 -12.62 -9.56
C THR A 83 5.26 -12.71 -8.29
N LEU A 84 5.71 -12.10 -7.19
CA LEU A 84 5.00 -12.07 -5.91
C LEU A 84 3.64 -11.37 -6.05
N VAL A 85 3.63 -10.17 -6.66
CA VAL A 85 2.41 -9.38 -6.88
C VAL A 85 1.45 -10.13 -7.79
N SER A 86 1.91 -10.66 -8.92
CA SER A 86 1.08 -11.43 -9.87
C SER A 86 0.45 -12.65 -9.21
N THR A 87 1.25 -13.43 -8.47
CA THR A 87 0.78 -14.64 -7.77
C THR A 87 -0.27 -14.31 -6.70
N LYS A 88 -0.01 -13.29 -5.87
CA LYS A 88 -0.95 -12.87 -4.82
C LYS A 88 -2.23 -12.27 -5.40
N THR A 89 -2.13 -11.51 -6.49
CA THR A 89 -3.29 -10.95 -7.20
C THR A 89 -4.15 -12.05 -7.82
N ALA A 90 -3.54 -13.01 -8.53
CA ALA A 90 -4.26 -14.17 -9.07
C ALA A 90 -4.96 -14.97 -7.97
N LYS A 91 -4.28 -15.19 -6.83
CA LYS A 91 -4.89 -15.85 -5.66
C LYS A 91 -6.07 -15.03 -5.12
N TRP A 92 -5.92 -13.73 -4.96
CA TRP A 92 -6.99 -12.85 -4.46
C TRP A 92 -8.21 -12.91 -5.38
N LEU A 93 -8.02 -12.74 -6.69
CA LEU A 93 -9.10 -12.82 -7.68
C LEU A 93 -9.80 -14.20 -7.67
N SER A 94 -9.05 -15.29 -7.52
CA SER A 94 -9.64 -16.65 -7.45
C SER A 94 -10.50 -16.91 -6.20
N LYS A 95 -10.40 -16.03 -5.18
CA LYS A 95 -11.12 -16.12 -3.90
C LYS A 95 -12.25 -15.10 -3.78
N GLN A 96 -12.48 -14.29 -4.81
CA GLN A 96 -13.64 -13.41 -4.86
C GLN A 96 -14.86 -14.23 -5.33
N ASP A 97 -15.66 -14.69 -4.38
CA ASP A 97 -16.85 -15.56 -4.59
C ASP A 97 -17.99 -14.91 -5.41
N HIS A 98 -17.79 -13.69 -5.92
CA HIS A 98 -18.84 -12.90 -6.58
C HIS A 98 -18.95 -13.17 -8.10
N LEU A 99 -18.07 -13.99 -8.68
CA LEU A 99 -18.00 -14.23 -10.13
C LEU A 99 -18.66 -15.54 -10.60
N THR A 100 -19.15 -16.39 -9.70
CA THR A 100 -19.72 -17.72 -10.05
C THR A 100 -21.24 -17.83 -9.90
N SER A 101 -21.96 -16.80 -9.44
CA SER A 101 -23.42 -16.85 -9.18
C SER A 101 -24.33 -16.22 -10.26
N LYS A 102 -23.86 -16.03 -11.50
CA LYS A 102 -24.72 -15.57 -12.62
C LYS A 102 -24.62 -16.46 -13.85
N LYS A 103 -24.87 -17.75 -13.67
CA LYS A 103 -25.31 -18.67 -14.73
C LYS A 103 -26.11 -19.75 -14.03
N ASP A 104 -27.39 -19.50 -13.81
CA ASP A 104 -28.45 -20.51 -13.61
C ASP A 104 -29.77 -19.77 -13.27
N ASP A 105 -30.22 -18.90 -14.19
CA ASP A 105 -31.65 -18.56 -14.27
C ASP A 105 -32.08 -18.94 -15.68
N LYS A 106 -32.72 -20.11 -15.76
CA LYS A 106 -33.29 -20.71 -16.96
C LYS A 106 -34.80 -20.71 -16.81
#